data_AF-A0A359CJC1-F1
#
_entry.id   AF-A0A359CJC1-F1
#
_cell.length_a   1.000
_cell.length_b   1.000
_cell.length_c   1.000
_cell.angle_alpha   90.00
_cell.angle_beta   90.00
_cell.angle_gamma   90.00
#
_symmetry.space_group_name_H-M   'P 1'
#
loop_
_entity.id
_entity.type
_entity.pdbx_description
1 polymer ?
#
loop_
_entity_poly.entity_id
_entity_poly.type
_entity_poly.pdbx_seq_one_letter_code
_entity_poly.pdbx_strand_id
1 'polypeptide(L)' 'MKKDHIRKLQLGRRAAYLKRCIRVLELLEQHETDCSVRKRVFYKHIRPEVGGSYTSFNNMLNEPNPRNQLDKIEKELNEL' A
#
# COMPACT_ATOMS: atom_id res chain seq x y z
N MET A 1 18.77 -7.79 -20.77
CA MET A 1 17.54 -8.57 -21.06
C MET A 1 17.00 -9.35 -19.86
N LYS A 2 17.60 -10.45 -19.36
CA LYS A 2 17.02 -11.19 -18.21
C LYS A 2 17.04 -10.39 -16.88
N LYS A 3 18.09 -9.61 -16.64
CA LYS A 3 18.23 -8.80 -15.40
C LYS A 3 17.21 -7.66 -15.35
N ASP A 4 17.05 -6.93 -16.45
CA ASP A 4 16.11 -5.81 -16.56
C ASP A 4 14.66 -6.27 -16.40
N HIS A 5 14.32 -7.44 -16.95
CA HIS A 5 13.01 -8.05 -16.77
C HIS A 5 12.72 -8.42 -15.29
N ILE A 6 13.69 -9.04 -14.60
CA ILE A 6 13.56 -9.35 -13.17
C ILE A 6 13.40 -8.07 -12.34
N ARG A 7 14.19 -7.04 -12.64
CA ARG A 7 14.11 -5.75 -11.95
C ARG A 7 12.75 -5.10 -12.15
N LYS A 8 12.23 -5.08 -13.38
CA LYS A 8 10.89 -4.55 -13.70
C LYS A 8 9.79 -5.25 -12.93
N LEU A 9 9.86 -6.58 -12.79
CA LEU A 9 8.92 -7.35 -11.99
C LEU A 9 9.01 -7.02 -10.48
N GLN A 10 10.21 -6.86 -9.95
CA GLN A 10 10.41 -6.48 -8.55
C GLN A 10 9.84 -5.09 -8.25
N LEU A 11 10.13 -4.12 -9.12
CA LEU A 11 9.60 -2.76 -9.04
C LEU A 11 8.07 -2.74 -9.15
N GLY A 12 7.50 -3.48 -10.10
CA GLY A 12 6.05 -3.59 -10.26
C GLY A 12 5.34 -4.19 -9.03
N ARG A 13 5.92 -5.25 -8.43
CA ARG A 13 5.41 -5.83 -7.18
C ARG A 13 5.45 -4.83 -6.02
N ARG A 14 6.56 -4.09 -5.90
CA ARG A 14 6.70 -3.06 -4.87
C ARG A 14 5.73 -1.91 -5.08
N ALA A 15 5.55 -1.45 -6.32
CA ALA A 15 4.58 -0.41 -6.67
C ALA A 15 3.16 -0.83 -6.29
N ALA A 16 2.75 -2.05 -6.62
CA ALA A 16 1.43 -2.58 -6.26
C ALA A 16 1.23 -2.66 -4.73
N TYR A 17 2.28 -2.99 -3.98
CA TYR A 17 2.23 -2.94 -2.52
C TYR A 17 2.07 -1.50 -2.00
N LEU A 18 2.86 -0.54 -2.50
CA LEU A 18 2.78 0.86 -2.09
C LEU A 18 1.41 1.49 -2.41
N LYS A 19 0.83 1.17 -3.57
CA LYS A 19 -0.54 1.58 -3.93
C LYS A 19 -1.57 1.09 -2.92
N ARG A 20 -1.42 -0.15 -2.42
CA ARG A 20 -2.27 -0.67 -1.33
C ARG A 20 -2.04 0.08 -0.02
N CYS A 21 -0.80 0.39 0.36
CA CYS A 21 -0.53 1.19 1.55
C CYS A 21 -1.20 2.56 1.48
N ILE A 22 -1.09 3.24 0.34
CA ILE A 22 -1.73 4.55 0.12
C ILE A 22 -3.24 4.44 0.28
N ARG A 23 -3.86 3.43 -0.35
CA ARG A 23 -5.31 3.22 -0.25
C ARG A 23 -5.76 2.91 1.17
N VAL A 24 -4.98 2.14 1.92
CA VAL A 24 -5.24 1.87 3.34
C VAL A 24 -5.23 3.16 4.17
N LEU A 25 -4.27 4.05 3.92
CA LEU A 25 -4.20 5.34 4.62
C LEU A 25 -5.40 6.22 4.30
N GLU A 26 -5.81 6.28 3.03
CA GLU A 26 -6.99 7.04 2.59
C GLU A 26 -8.28 6.50 3.23
N LEU A 27 -8.47 5.17 3.25
CA LEU A 27 -9.63 4.56 3.89
C LEU A 27 -9.63 4.76 5.41
N LEU A 28 -8.46 4.75 6.03
CA LEU A 28 -8.35 5.03 7.46
C LEU A 28 -8.74 6.49 7.74
N GLU A 29 -8.21 7.45 6.99
CA GLU A 29 -8.55 8.87 7.10
C GLU A 29 -10.05 9.13 6.87
N GLN A 30 -10.67 8.44 5.92
CA GLN A 30 -12.09 8.56 5.62
C GLN A 30 -13.01 8.03 6.73
N HIS A 31 -12.57 7.01 7.47
CA HIS A 31 -13.42 6.26 8.40
C HIS A 31 -12.90 6.26 9.85
N GLU A 32 -11.85 7.02 10.18
CA GLU A 32 -11.29 7.03 11.54
C GLU A 32 -12.26 7.59 12.58
N THR A 33 -13.18 8.47 12.16
CA THR A 33 -14.21 9.06 13.02
C THR A 33 -15.40 8.14 13.27
N ASP A 34 -15.62 7.12 12.42
CA ASP A 34 -16.75 6.19 12.53
C ASP A 34 -16.64 5.27 13.77
N CYS A 35 -15.42 5.04 14.27
CA CYS A 35 -15.16 4.13 15.38
C CYS A 35 -13.89 4.53 16.15
N SER A 36 -13.99 4.59 17.49
CA SER A 36 -12.85 4.81 18.38
C SER A 36 -11.78 3.70 18.34
N VAL A 37 -12.10 2.53 17.78
CA VAL A 37 -11.21 1.37 17.73
C VAL A 37 -10.78 1.10 16.28
N ARG A 38 -9.51 1.38 15.96
CA ARG A 38 -8.91 1.14 14.62
C ARG A 38 -9.15 -0.28 14.08
N LYS A 39 -9.12 -1.29 14.95
CA LYS A 39 -9.42 -2.68 14.57
C LYS A 39 -10.84 -2.84 13.98
N ARG A 40 -11.82 -2.09 14.48
CA ARG A 40 -13.19 -2.09 13.94
C ARG A 40 -13.25 -1.38 12.59
N VAL A 41 -12.59 -0.24 12.46
CA VAL A 41 -12.45 0.46 11.16
C VAL A 41 -11.86 -0.49 10.12
N PHE A 42 -10.79 -1.21 10.49
CA PHE A 42 -10.19 -2.21 9.61
C PHE A 42 -11.20 -3.27 9.16
N TYR A 43 -11.88 -3.96 10.08
CA TYR A 43 -12.78 -5.05 9.71
C TYR A 43 -14.01 -4.58 8.92
N LYS A 44 -14.52 -3.39 9.23
CA LYS A 44 -15.76 -2.87 8.64
C LYS A 44 -15.54 -2.18 7.29
N HIS A 45 -14.43 -1.45 7.12
CA HIS A 45 -14.22 -0.59 5.96
C HIS A 45 -13.01 -1.01 5.12
N ILE A 46 -11.88 -1.38 5.75
CA ILE A 46 -10.62 -1.60 5.03
C ILE A 46 -10.48 -3.02 4.48
N ARG A 47 -10.77 -4.03 5.30
CA ARG A 47 -10.67 -5.45 4.94
C ARG A 47 -11.55 -5.84 3.75
N PRO A 48 -12.81 -5.37 3.63
CA PRO A 48 -13.64 -5.67 2.46
C PRO A 48 -13.04 -5.17 1.15
N GLU A 49 -12.24 -4.10 1.18
CA GLU A 49 -11.70 -3.49 -0.03
C GLU A 49 -10.28 -3.97 -0.36
N VAL A 50 -9.37 -3.96 0.62
CA VAL A 50 -7.95 -4.27 0.40
C VAL A 50 -7.64 -5.74 0.68
N GLY A 51 -8.53 -6.44 1.39
CA GLY A 51 -8.32 -7.81 1.86
C GLY A 51 -7.21 -7.91 2.92
N GLY A 52 -6.72 -9.14 3.12
CA GLY A 52 -5.59 -9.40 4.00
C GLY A 52 -5.93 -9.48 5.49
N SER A 53 -4.86 -9.59 6.30
CA SER A 53 -4.93 -9.72 7.76
C SER A 53 -4.76 -8.36 8.45
N TYR A 54 -5.19 -8.26 9.71
CA TYR A 54 -4.95 -7.08 10.52
C TYR A 54 -3.45 -6.80 10.73
N THR A 55 -2.62 -7.85 10.78
CA THR A 55 -1.16 -7.73 10.83
C THR A 55 -0.61 -7.07 9.57
N SER A 56 -1.08 -7.51 8.39
CA SER A 56 -0.71 -6.91 7.11
C SER A 56 -1.11 -5.43 7.04
N PHE A 57 -2.30 -5.09 7.53
CA PHE A 57 -2.76 -3.70 7.64
C PHE A 57 -1.82 -2.87 8.53
N ASN A 58 -1.46 -3.35 9.72
CA ASN A 58 -0.53 -2.63 10.61
C ASN A 58 0.85 -2.44 9.96
N ASN A 59 1.34 -3.44 9.22
CA ASN A 59 2.59 -3.31 8.47
C ASN A 59 2.51 -2.23 7.38
N MET A 60 1.36 -2.11 6.70
CA MET A 60 1.12 -1.07 5.69
C MET A 60 1.10 0.34 6.31
N LEU A 61 0.54 0.50 7.51
CA LEU A 61 0.55 1.78 8.23
C LEU A 61 1.96 2.24 8.63
N ASN A 62 2.88 1.28 8.83
CA ASN A 62 4.27 1.57 9.20
C ASN A 62 5.17 1.79 7.97
N GLU A 63 4.64 1.72 6.75
CA GLU A 63 5.41 1.96 5.54
C GLU A 63 5.77 3.46 5.41
N PRO A 64 7.06 3.85 5.41
CA PRO A 64 7.45 5.25 5.43
C PRO A 64 7.18 5.96 4.10
N ASN A 65 6.34 7.00 4.09
CA ASN A 65 6.09 7.86 2.92
C ASN A 65 5.82 7.07 1.61
N PRO A 66 4.76 6.24 1.57
CA PRO A 66 4.54 5.32 0.45
C PRO A 66 4.30 6.04 -0.89
N ARG A 67 3.76 7.27 -0.87
CA ARG A 67 3.59 8.12 -2.07
C ARG A 67 4.94 8.48 -2.71
N ASN A 68 5.86 9.07 -1.95
CA ASN A 68 7.20 9.42 -2.45
C ASN A 68 8.00 8.18 -2.91
N GLN A 69 7.87 7.04 -2.22
CA GLN A 69 8.48 5.80 -2.68
C GLN A 69 7.90 5.32 -4.01
N LEU A 70 6.58 5.45 -4.18
CA LEU A 70 5.90 5.06 -5.41
C LEU A 70 6.35 5.94 -6.57
N ASP A 71 6.40 7.26 -6.39
CA ASP A 71 6.85 8.20 -7.42
C ASP A 71 8.26 7.88 -7.92
N LYS A 72 9.17 7.51 -7.01
CA LYS A 72 10.55 7.09 -7.36
C LYS A 72 10.56 5.81 -8.18
N ILE A 73 9.75 4.82 -7.79
CA ILE A 73 9.64 3.55 -8.51
C ILE A 73 9.01 3.73 -9.88
N GLU A 74 8.00 4.58 -10.01
CA GLU A 74 7.35 4.87 -11.30
C GLU A 74 8.30 5.61 -12.24
N LYS A 75 9.15 6.52 -11.72
CA LYS A 75 10.25 7.11 -12.50
C LYS A 75 11.26 6.06 -12.96
N GLU A 76 11.75 5.20 -12.06
CA GLU A 76 12.71 4.13 -12.40
C GLU A 76 12.13 3.18 -13.47
N LEU A 77 10.83 2.85 -13.39
CA LEU A 77 10.15 2.00 -14.36
C LEU A 77 10.00 2.64 -15.75
N ASN A 78 9.91 3.97 -15.82
CA ASN A 78 9.80 4.70 -17.09
C ASN A 78 11.18 4.90 -17.76
N GLU A 79 12.26 4.88 -16.98
CA GLU A 79 13.64 5.01 -17.45
C GLU A 79 14.27 3.66 -17.85
N LEU A 80 13.61 2.53 -17.53
CA LEU A 80 14.02 1.14 -17.82
C LEU A 80 13.42 0.58 -19.12
#